data_AF-A0A820BZN2-F1
#
_entry.id   AF-A0A820BZN2-F1
#
_cell.length_a   1.000
_cell.length_b   1.000
_cell.length_c   1.000
_cell.angle_alpha   90.00
_cell.angle_beta   90.00
_cell.angle_gamma   90.00
#
_symmetry.space_group_name_H-M   'P 1'
#
loop_
_entity.id
_entity.type
_entity.pdbx_description
1 polymer ?
#
loop_
_entity_poly.entity_id
_entity_poly.type
_entity_poly.pdbx_seq_one_letter_code
_entity_poly.pdbx_strand_id
1 'polypeptide(L)'
;MPDEGFGQSQFAWSIRGNPNVKKIFAQLWQTNELLVSFDAVGCFRDWHWNSAWKTISGWYHCDQNPIEKSHRCSIQGFVSLTDNNEFTGGLVVVPQSHKHFEQLQSITRIGKERANFCRVRRNHPLLKQFKPRLVKCKAGDLVVFDSRCIHCNTPALDIEEVTIFNEDKIPQLLRI
;
A
#
# COMPACT_ATOMS: atom_id res chain seq x y z
N MET A 1 -16.70 -19.92 -11.38
CA MET A 1 -17.33 -18.70 -10.85
C MET A 1 -16.34 -17.55 -10.96
N PRO A 2 -16.73 -16.33 -11.37
CA PRO A 2 -15.79 -15.21 -11.56
C PRO A 2 -15.23 -14.66 -10.24
N ASP A 3 -15.71 -15.16 -9.11
CA ASP A 3 -15.51 -14.55 -7.80
C ASP A 3 -14.45 -15.26 -6.95
N GLU A 4 -13.82 -16.34 -7.43
CA GLU A 4 -12.82 -17.13 -6.69
C GLU A 4 -11.37 -16.65 -6.91
N GLY A 5 -11.17 -15.33 -6.97
CA GLY A 5 -9.82 -14.76 -7.07
C GLY A 5 -9.00 -14.97 -5.80
N PHE A 6 -7.69 -14.73 -5.87
CA PHE A 6 -6.77 -14.86 -4.71
C PHE A 6 -7.22 -14.03 -3.49
N GLY A 7 -7.95 -12.94 -3.70
CA GLY A 7 -8.57 -12.13 -2.65
C GLY A 7 -9.62 -12.87 -1.80
N GLN A 8 -10.23 -13.96 -2.33
CA GLN A 8 -11.15 -14.84 -1.61
C GLN A 8 -10.49 -16.09 -1.03
N SER A 9 -9.17 -16.25 -1.21
CA SER A 9 -8.48 -17.44 -0.69
C SER A 9 -8.58 -17.51 0.84
N GLN A 10 -8.54 -18.74 1.36
CA GLN A 10 -8.43 -18.99 2.80
C GLN A 10 -7.26 -18.20 3.41
N PHE A 11 -6.16 -18.07 2.67
CA PHE A 11 -5.01 -17.27 3.03
C PHE A 11 -5.37 -15.79 3.28
N ALA A 12 -5.99 -15.12 2.30
CA ALA A 12 -6.36 -13.72 2.41
C ALA A 12 -7.40 -13.48 3.53
N TRP A 13 -8.37 -14.38 3.67
CA TRP A 13 -9.33 -14.34 4.77
C TRP A 13 -8.69 -14.52 6.15
N SER A 14 -7.72 -15.42 6.28
CA SER A 14 -7.04 -15.68 7.56
C SER A 14 -6.25 -14.46 8.04
N ILE A 15 -5.66 -13.69 7.12
CA ILE A 15 -4.97 -12.43 7.47
C ILE A 15 -5.96 -11.36 7.90
N ARG A 16 -7.01 -11.12 7.10
CA ARG A 16 -8.00 -10.06 7.43
C ARG A 16 -8.81 -10.38 8.68
N GLY A 17 -9.11 -11.66 8.91
CA GLY A 17 -9.79 -12.16 10.10
C GLY A 17 -8.89 -12.31 11.33
N ASN A 18 -7.59 -12.03 11.21
CA ASN A 18 -6.66 -12.18 12.31
C ASN A 18 -7.05 -11.24 13.49
N PRO A 19 -7.20 -11.76 14.72
CA PRO A 19 -7.60 -10.95 15.88
C PRO A 19 -6.71 -9.74 16.13
N ASN A 20 -5.41 -9.85 15.85
CA ASN A 20 -4.46 -8.76 16.03
C ASN A 20 -4.65 -7.64 14.99
N VAL A 21 -4.95 -7.98 13.74
CA VAL A 21 -5.30 -6.99 12.71
C VAL A 21 -6.60 -6.29 13.09
N LYS A 22 -7.63 -7.06 13.49
CA LYS A 22 -8.92 -6.52 13.92
C LYS A 22 -8.76 -5.57 15.12
N LYS A 23 -7.91 -5.92 16.10
CA LYS A 23 -7.62 -5.09 17.27
C LYS A 23 -7.09 -3.71 16.88
N ILE A 24 -6.15 -3.63 15.95
CA ILE A 24 -5.59 -2.34 15.49
C ILE A 24 -6.67 -1.50 14.80
N PHE A 25 -7.46 -2.08 13.89
CA PHE A 25 -8.55 -1.34 13.26
C PHE A 25 -9.64 -0.92 14.25
N ALA A 26 -9.92 -1.73 15.27
CA ALA A 26 -10.90 -1.40 16.29
C ALA A 26 -10.46 -0.20 17.12
N GLN A 27 -9.16 -0.09 17.42
CA GLN A 27 -8.57 1.08 18.06
C GLN A 27 -8.64 2.33 17.17
N LEU A 28 -8.31 2.20 15.88
CA LEU A 28 -8.36 3.32 14.93
C LEU A 28 -9.77 3.89 14.77
N TRP A 29 -10.78 3.02 14.68
CA TRP A 29 -12.19 3.40 14.49
C TRP A 29 -12.97 3.58 15.78
N GLN A 30 -12.35 3.30 16.93
CA GLN A 30 -12.96 3.37 18.26
C GLN A 30 -14.24 2.52 18.38
N THR A 31 -14.27 1.36 17.71
CA THR A 31 -15.39 0.42 17.76
C THR A 31 -14.91 -1.01 17.51
N ASN A 32 -15.55 -1.98 18.19
CA ASN A 32 -15.33 -3.40 17.94
C ASN A 32 -16.27 -3.98 16.87
N GLU A 33 -17.27 -3.20 16.45
CA GLU A 33 -18.27 -3.56 15.44
C GLU A 33 -17.71 -3.36 14.02
N LEU A 34 -16.68 -4.14 13.70
CA LEU A 34 -16.02 -4.11 12.40
C LEU A 34 -16.50 -5.24 11.49
N LEU A 35 -16.77 -4.90 10.23
CA LEU A 35 -16.97 -5.85 9.15
C LEU A 35 -15.70 -5.94 8.30
N VAL A 36 -15.38 -7.17 7.90
CA VAL A 36 -14.29 -7.46 6.95
C VAL A 36 -14.92 -7.79 5.61
N SER A 37 -14.43 -7.15 4.55
CA SER A 37 -14.84 -7.42 3.17
C SER A 37 -13.66 -7.95 2.34
N PHE A 38 -13.89 -8.10 1.04
CA PHE A 38 -12.93 -8.55 0.05
C PHE A 38 -11.82 -7.52 -0.16
N ASP A 39 -10.60 -8.01 -0.35
CA ASP A 39 -9.43 -7.17 -0.66
C ASP A 39 -8.41 -7.96 -1.49
N ALA A 40 -7.38 -7.28 -1.98
CA ALA A 40 -6.32 -7.83 -2.81
C ALA A 40 -5.14 -8.37 -1.99
N VAL A 41 -4.29 -9.15 -2.66
CA VAL A 41 -2.93 -9.42 -2.19
C VAL A 41 -1.95 -9.03 -3.30
N GLY A 42 -0.94 -8.26 -2.93
CA GLY A 42 0.15 -7.87 -3.82
C GLY A 42 1.35 -8.81 -3.67
N CYS A 43 1.95 -9.19 -4.79
CA CYS A 43 3.22 -9.89 -4.82
C CYS A 43 4.10 -9.26 -5.90
N PHE A 44 5.31 -8.85 -5.52
CA PHE A 44 6.33 -8.42 -6.49
C PHE A 44 7.21 -9.61 -6.79
N ARG A 45 7.32 -9.91 -8.08
CA ARG A 45 8.21 -10.95 -8.53
C ARG A 45 9.64 -10.42 -8.49
N ASP A 46 10.57 -11.32 -8.18
CA ASP A 46 11.97 -10.98 -8.17
C ASP A 46 12.44 -10.67 -9.61
N TRP A 47 12.65 -9.39 -9.89
CA TRP A 47 13.01 -8.87 -11.19
C TRP A 47 14.49 -9.10 -11.52
N HIS A 48 15.29 -9.62 -10.59
CA HIS A 48 16.65 -10.07 -10.85
C HIS A 48 16.66 -11.33 -11.74
N TRP A 49 15.64 -12.18 -11.63
CA TRP A 49 15.46 -13.34 -12.51
C TRP A 49 14.97 -12.95 -13.89
N ASN A 50 14.13 -11.92 -13.95
CA ASN A 50 13.59 -11.41 -15.20
C ASN A 50 13.26 -9.93 -15.07
N SER A 51 14.02 -9.10 -15.77
CA SER A 51 13.90 -7.64 -15.73
C SER A 51 12.53 -7.13 -16.19
N ALA A 52 11.78 -7.91 -16.98
CA ALA A 52 10.41 -7.58 -17.37
C ALA A 52 9.42 -7.62 -16.20
N TRP A 53 9.78 -8.23 -15.07
CA TRP A 53 8.95 -8.27 -13.86
C TRP A 53 9.16 -7.07 -12.94
N LYS A 54 10.05 -6.14 -13.29
CA LYS A 54 10.38 -4.99 -12.46
C LYS A 54 9.14 -4.14 -12.19
N THR A 55 8.79 -4.01 -10.91
CA THR A 55 7.68 -3.16 -10.47
C THR A 55 7.84 -1.74 -10.99
N ILE A 56 6.78 -1.18 -11.57
CA ILE A 56 6.78 0.20 -12.04
C ILE A 56 6.71 1.14 -10.84
N SER A 57 7.61 2.12 -10.79
CA SER A 57 7.67 3.14 -9.73
C SER A 57 7.30 4.55 -10.21
N GLY A 58 7.05 5.44 -9.25
CA GLY A 58 6.76 6.85 -9.51
C GLY A 58 5.40 7.11 -10.16
N TRP A 59 4.48 6.17 -10.04
CA TRP A 59 3.06 6.32 -10.41
C TRP A 59 2.27 6.84 -9.20
N TYR A 60 2.65 8.01 -8.71
CA TYR A 60 2.04 8.61 -7.53
C TYR A 60 0.54 8.80 -7.70
N HIS A 61 -0.24 8.41 -6.69
CA HIS A 61 -1.68 8.55 -6.68
C HIS A 61 -2.22 8.60 -5.25
N CYS A 62 -3.48 8.99 -5.12
CA CYS A 62 -4.32 8.72 -3.96
C CYS A 62 -5.49 7.85 -4.42
N ASP A 63 -5.84 6.78 -3.70
CA ASP A 63 -7.02 5.98 -4.09
C ASP A 63 -8.33 6.67 -3.77
N GLN A 64 -8.31 7.68 -2.90
CA GLN A 64 -9.46 8.52 -2.70
C GLN A 64 -9.48 9.62 -3.76
N ASN A 65 -10.53 9.66 -4.58
CA ASN A 65 -10.77 10.79 -5.46
C ASN A 65 -11.18 12.03 -4.63
N PRO A 66 -10.47 13.17 -4.77
CA PRO A 66 -10.72 14.36 -3.95
C PRO A 66 -11.98 15.14 -4.34
N ILE A 67 -12.59 14.84 -5.48
CA ILE A 67 -13.87 15.42 -5.92
C ILE A 67 -15.03 14.54 -5.44
N GLU A 68 -15.02 13.27 -5.82
CA GLU A 68 -16.15 12.34 -5.58
C GLU A 68 -16.21 11.84 -4.13
N LYS A 69 -15.06 11.74 -3.46
CA LYS A 69 -14.92 11.12 -2.13
C LYS A 69 -14.28 12.08 -1.13
N SER A 70 -14.46 13.40 -1.28
CA SER A 70 -13.87 14.42 -0.40
C SER A 70 -14.21 14.22 1.09
N HIS A 71 -15.43 13.78 1.38
CA HIS A 71 -15.96 13.55 2.73
C HIS A 71 -15.63 12.16 3.31
N ARG A 72 -15.06 11.26 2.50
CA ARG A 72 -14.78 9.89 2.96
C ARG A 72 -13.60 9.91 3.93
N CYS A 73 -13.81 9.40 5.13
CA CYS A 73 -12.73 9.05 6.05
C CYS A 73 -12.42 7.58 5.83
N SER A 74 -11.18 7.24 5.47
CA SER A 74 -10.77 5.85 5.27
C SER A 74 -9.30 5.71 5.62
N ILE A 75 -8.97 4.59 6.25
CA ILE A 75 -7.60 4.15 6.47
C ILE A 75 -7.37 2.96 5.55
N GLN A 76 -6.23 2.96 4.87
CA GLN A 76 -5.73 1.81 4.15
C GLN A 76 -4.66 1.12 4.99
N GLY A 77 -4.40 -0.14 4.68
CA GLY A 77 -3.26 -0.83 5.25
C GLY A 77 -2.99 -2.16 4.59
N PHE A 78 -1.81 -2.71 4.87
CA PHE A 78 -1.43 -4.05 4.45
C PHE A 78 -0.61 -4.71 5.54
N VAL A 79 -0.73 -6.03 5.65
CA VAL A 79 0.19 -6.84 6.45
C VAL A 79 1.34 -7.26 5.54
N SER A 80 2.57 -6.90 5.91
CA SER A 80 3.74 -7.31 5.14
C SER A 80 4.01 -8.79 5.34
N LEU A 81 4.13 -9.55 4.26
CA LEU A 81 4.43 -11.00 4.32
C LEU A 81 5.93 -11.28 4.21
N THR A 82 6.68 -10.31 3.71
CA THR A 82 8.14 -10.30 3.58
C THR A 82 8.68 -9.00 4.15
N ASP A 83 10.00 -8.91 4.32
CA ASP A 83 10.62 -7.64 4.67
C ASP A 83 10.49 -6.65 3.50
N ASN A 84 10.06 -5.42 3.80
CA ASN A 84 10.07 -4.31 2.85
C ASN A 84 11.21 -3.36 3.23
N ASN A 85 12.16 -3.19 2.32
CA ASN A 85 13.32 -2.34 2.48
C ASN A 85 13.87 -1.91 1.12
N GLU A 86 15.00 -1.21 1.10
CA GLU A 86 15.70 -0.76 -0.09
C GLU A 86 16.06 -1.90 -1.06
N PHE A 87 16.23 -3.13 -0.58
CA PHE A 87 16.59 -4.31 -1.38
C PHE A 87 15.38 -5.10 -1.91
N THR A 88 14.19 -4.93 -1.31
CA THR A 88 12.97 -5.65 -1.72
C THR A 88 11.93 -4.73 -2.37
N GLY A 89 12.00 -3.42 -2.11
CA GLY A 89 10.99 -2.45 -2.53
C GLY A 89 9.78 -2.45 -1.59
N GLY A 90 8.62 -2.04 -2.11
CA GLY A 90 7.39 -1.95 -1.33
C GLY A 90 6.60 -0.68 -1.60
N LEU A 91 6.00 -0.15 -0.53
CA LEU A 91 5.20 1.07 -0.54
C LEU A 91 6.07 2.31 -0.36
N VAL A 92 5.93 3.28 -1.25
CA VAL A 92 6.43 4.65 -1.07
C VAL A 92 5.26 5.55 -0.74
N VAL A 93 5.38 6.31 0.35
CA VAL A 93 4.39 7.33 0.76
C VAL A 93 4.99 8.72 0.68
N VAL A 94 4.14 9.74 0.54
CA VAL A 94 4.53 11.14 0.64
C VAL A 94 4.00 11.68 1.97
N PRO A 95 4.83 11.77 3.02
CA PRO A 95 4.38 12.17 4.34
C PRO A 95 3.62 13.50 4.32
N GLN A 96 2.63 13.65 5.20
CA GLN A 96 1.82 14.88 5.34
C GLN A 96 0.95 15.25 4.12
N SER A 97 1.08 14.58 2.97
CA SER A 97 0.32 14.96 1.77
C SER A 97 -1.19 14.85 1.93
N HIS A 98 -1.67 13.96 2.82
CA HIS A 98 -3.08 13.81 3.16
C HIS A 98 -3.69 15.10 3.73
N LYS A 99 -2.89 15.96 4.39
CA LYS A 99 -3.32 17.28 4.88
C LYS A 99 -3.54 18.29 3.75
N HIS A 100 -3.04 17.99 2.56
CA HIS A 100 -3.13 18.83 1.35
C HIS A 100 -3.99 18.18 0.27
N PHE A 101 -4.80 17.19 0.64
CA PHE A 101 -5.59 16.38 -0.28
C PHE A 101 -6.52 17.22 -1.18
N GLU A 102 -7.12 18.29 -0.63
CA GLU A 102 -8.00 19.18 -1.38
C GLU A 102 -7.30 19.87 -2.57
N GLN A 103 -5.98 20.10 -2.48
CA GLN A 103 -5.21 20.70 -3.56
C GLN A 103 -5.20 19.82 -4.83
N LEU A 104 -5.38 18.50 -4.65
CA LEU A 104 -5.42 17.52 -5.74
C LEU A 104 -6.71 17.60 -6.58
N GLN A 105 -7.75 18.30 -6.11
CA GLN A 105 -8.98 18.51 -6.88
C GLN A 105 -8.69 19.20 -8.22
N SER A 106 -7.76 20.17 -8.23
CA SER A 106 -7.38 20.92 -9.44
C SER A 106 -6.87 20.00 -10.56
N ILE A 107 -6.05 19.01 -10.21
CA ILE A 107 -5.49 18.01 -11.14
C ILE A 107 -6.58 17.05 -11.60
N THR A 108 -7.44 16.64 -10.67
CA THR A 108 -8.53 15.69 -10.94
C THR A 108 -9.54 16.28 -11.93
N ARG A 109 -9.80 17.59 -11.90
CA ARG A 109 -10.67 18.26 -12.89
C ARG A 109 -10.07 18.30 -14.31
N ILE A 110 -8.74 18.27 -14.41
CA ILE A 110 -8.03 18.33 -15.70
C ILE A 110 -8.05 16.95 -16.40
N GLY A 111 -8.14 15.85 -15.64
CA GLY A 111 -8.43 14.52 -16.19
C GLY A 111 -9.94 14.29 -16.21
N LYS A 112 -10.57 14.11 -17.37
CA LYS A 112 -12.02 13.92 -17.53
C LYS A 112 -12.61 12.65 -16.86
N GLU A 113 -11.87 11.95 -16.02
CA GLU A 113 -12.29 10.68 -15.45
C GLU A 113 -12.88 10.87 -14.06
N ARG A 114 -14.13 10.44 -13.86
CA ARG A 114 -14.72 10.09 -12.57
C ARG A 114 -14.05 8.82 -11.99
N ALA A 115 -12.72 8.76 -12.05
CA ALA A 115 -11.95 7.63 -11.62
C ALA A 115 -12.06 7.50 -10.09
N ASN A 116 -12.07 6.26 -9.60
CA ASN A 116 -12.12 6.02 -8.17
C ASN A 116 -10.92 6.61 -7.41
N PHE A 117 -9.78 6.74 -8.09
CA PHE A 117 -8.48 7.23 -7.62
C PHE A 117 -8.02 8.48 -8.39
N CYS A 118 -7.04 9.20 -7.85
CA CYS A 118 -6.46 10.42 -8.43
C CYS A 118 -4.95 10.24 -8.68
N ARG A 119 -4.53 10.31 -9.95
CA ARG A 119 -3.10 10.28 -10.31
C ARG A 119 -2.44 11.64 -10.08
N VAL A 120 -1.29 11.62 -9.43
CA VAL A 120 -0.46 12.81 -9.15
C VAL A 120 0.73 12.82 -10.10
N ARG A 121 0.91 13.93 -10.82
CA ARG A 121 2.04 14.10 -11.74
C ARG A 121 3.36 14.14 -10.96
N ARG A 122 4.43 13.57 -11.53
CA ARG A 122 5.76 13.51 -10.91
C ARG A 122 6.38 14.87 -10.56
N ASN A 123 5.96 15.93 -11.23
CA ASN A 123 6.40 17.31 -10.97
C ASN A 123 5.48 18.07 -9.99
N HIS A 124 4.51 17.41 -9.36
CA HIS A 124 3.59 18.09 -8.45
C HIS A 124 4.35 18.66 -7.23
N PRO A 125 4.08 19.92 -6.81
CA PRO A 125 4.83 20.57 -5.74
C PRO A 125 4.87 19.79 -4.42
N LEU A 126 3.80 19.08 -4.07
CA LEU A 126 3.74 18.27 -2.85
C LEU A 126 4.81 17.16 -2.80
N LEU A 127 5.18 16.59 -3.97
CA LEU A 127 6.22 15.57 -4.03
C LEU A 127 7.59 16.18 -3.67
N LYS A 128 7.88 17.39 -4.15
CA LYS A 128 9.13 18.10 -3.83
C LYS A 128 9.15 18.59 -2.37
N GLN A 129 8.02 19.12 -1.90
CA GLN A 129 7.90 19.69 -0.56
C GLN A 129 8.04 18.63 0.53
N PHE A 130 7.34 17.51 0.41
CA PHE A 130 7.25 16.52 1.49
C PHE A 130 8.15 15.31 1.32
N LYS A 131 8.71 15.12 0.12
CA LYS A 131 9.66 14.07 -0.28
C LYS A 131 9.09 12.64 -0.12
N PRO A 132 8.95 11.87 -1.21
CA PRO A 132 8.54 10.46 -1.12
C PRO A 132 9.50 9.65 -0.24
N ARG A 133 8.96 8.73 0.56
CA ARG A 133 9.71 7.86 1.47
C ARG A 133 9.24 6.42 1.34
N LEU A 134 10.20 5.51 1.19
CA LEU A 134 9.95 4.07 1.31
C LEU A 134 9.52 3.74 2.74
N VAL A 135 8.44 2.99 2.87
CA VAL A 135 7.99 2.44 4.15
C VAL A 135 8.75 1.14 4.40
N LYS A 136 9.76 1.21 5.27
CA LYS A 136 10.49 0.03 5.72
C LYS A 136 9.68 -0.69 6.80
N CYS A 137 9.49 -1.99 6.64
CA CYS A 137 8.79 -2.82 7.62
C CYS A 137 9.28 -4.28 7.53
N LYS A 138 9.06 -5.05 8.59
CA LYS A 138 9.41 -6.47 8.65
C LYS A 138 8.21 -7.33 8.28
N ALA A 139 8.49 -8.57 7.86
CA ALA A 139 7.44 -9.55 7.72
C ALA A 139 6.64 -9.69 9.03
N GLY A 140 5.31 -9.62 8.91
CA GLY A 140 4.35 -9.57 10.01
C GLY A 140 3.88 -8.15 10.38
N ASP A 141 4.58 -7.09 10.00
CA ASP A 141 4.14 -5.75 10.39
C ASP A 141 2.84 -5.36 9.68
N LEU A 142 1.91 -4.76 10.41
CA LEU A 142 0.74 -4.08 9.85
C LEU A 142 1.06 -2.61 9.60
N VAL A 143 1.14 -2.22 8.34
CA VAL A 143 1.29 -0.82 7.92
C VAL A 143 -0.09 -0.24 7.67
N VAL A 144 -0.39 0.90 8.30
CA VAL A 144 -1.64 1.65 8.09
C VAL A 144 -1.34 3.09 7.70
N PHE A 145 -2.16 3.66 6.81
CA PHE A 145 -2.03 5.04 6.36
C PHE A 145 -3.37 5.61 5.89
N ASP A 146 -3.49 6.93 5.96
CA ASP A 146 -4.68 7.66 5.49
C ASP A 146 -4.87 7.47 3.97
N SER A 147 -6.09 7.15 3.53
CA SER A 147 -6.43 6.92 2.10
C SER A 147 -6.15 8.13 1.19
N ARG A 148 -6.00 9.32 1.77
CA ARG A 148 -5.67 10.57 1.09
C ARG A 148 -4.15 10.76 0.95
N CYS A 149 -3.34 9.91 1.55
CA CYS A 149 -1.89 9.94 1.43
C CYS A 149 -1.47 9.58 0.00
N ILE A 150 -0.62 10.41 -0.60
CA ILE A 150 -0.07 10.16 -1.93
C ILE A 150 0.94 9.02 -1.79
N HIS A 151 0.82 8.00 -2.61
CA HIS A 151 1.69 6.85 -2.54
C HIS A 151 1.88 6.19 -3.92
N CYS A 152 2.82 5.26 -4.02
CA CYS A 152 2.96 4.32 -5.12
C CYS A 152 3.79 3.11 -4.71
N ASN A 153 3.79 2.07 -5.53
CA ASN A 153 4.72 0.95 -5.38
C ASN A 153 6.09 1.29 -5.95
N THR A 154 7.13 0.65 -5.43
CA THR A 154 8.51 0.74 -5.95
C THR A 154 9.16 -0.64 -5.96
N PRO A 155 10.02 -0.96 -6.96
CA PRO A 155 10.90 -2.12 -6.87
C PRO A 155 12.00 -1.84 -5.84
N ALA A 156 12.86 -2.84 -5.62
CA ALA A 156 14.15 -2.66 -4.98
C ALA A 156 14.88 -1.41 -5.53
N LEU A 157 15.37 -0.57 -4.62
CA LEU A 157 16.16 0.63 -4.87
C LEU A 157 17.65 0.32 -4.92
N ASP A 158 18.09 -0.63 -4.10
CA ASP A 158 19.45 -1.15 -4.03
C ASP A 158 19.46 -2.65 -4.35
N ILE A 159 20.65 -3.18 -4.61
CA ILE A 159 20.88 -4.60 -4.90
C ILE A 159 21.76 -5.14 -3.78
N GLU A 160 21.26 -6.12 -3.03
CA GLU A 160 22.11 -6.94 -2.15
C GLU A 160 22.91 -7.92 -3.03
N GLU A 161 24.20 -8.11 -2.74
CA GLU A 161 24.91 -9.29 -3.26
C GLU A 161 24.19 -10.54 -2.71
N VAL A 162 23.59 -11.31 -3.60
CA VAL A 162 22.69 -12.42 -3.28
C VAL A 162 23.39 -13.39 -2.32
N THR A 163 22.92 -13.44 -1.06
CA THR A 163 23.15 -14.62 -0.22
C THR A 163 22.05 -15.61 -0.55
N ILE A 164 22.43 -16.80 -0.98
CA ILE A 164 21.58 -17.91 -1.42
C ILE A 164 20.36 -18.09 -0.49
N PHE A 165 19.17 -18.24 -1.08
CA PHE A 165 17.91 -18.50 -0.37
C PHE A 165 18.12 -19.59 0.70
N ASN A 166 17.82 -19.25 1.95
CA ASN A 166 17.84 -20.19 3.07
C ASN A 166 16.38 -20.56 3.40
N GLU A 167 15.99 -21.80 3.13
CA GLU A 167 14.60 -22.31 3.24
C GLU A 167 14.04 -22.25 4.67
N ASP A 168 14.88 -22.06 5.69
CA ASP A 168 14.51 -22.13 7.10
C ASP A 168 13.85 -20.85 7.68
N LYS A 169 13.58 -19.82 6.89
CA LYS A 169 12.98 -18.56 7.36
C LYS A 169 11.53 -18.38 6.91
N ILE A 170 10.63 -19.25 7.37
CA ILE A 170 9.19 -19.01 7.26
C ILE A 170 8.84 -17.79 8.14
N PRO A 171 8.22 -16.73 7.59
CA PRO A 171 7.84 -15.56 8.36
C PRO A 171 6.88 -15.90 9.50
N GLN A 172 7.22 -15.50 10.72
CA GLN A 172 6.23 -15.45 11.81
C GLN A 172 5.23 -14.35 11.47
N LEU A 173 3.99 -14.76 11.17
CA LEU A 173 2.92 -13.83 10.84
C LEU A 173 2.55 -13.02 12.10
N LEU A 174 2.85 -11.71 12.03
CA LEU A 174 2.59 -10.65 13.00
C LEU A 174 3.60 -10.56 14.16
N ARG A 175 4.45 -9.51 14.11
CA ARG A 175 5.25 -9.01 15.24
C ARG A 175 4.52 -7.80 15.80
N ILE A 176 3.96 -7.90 17.00
CA ILE A 176 3.35 -6.76 17.70
C ILE A 176 3.84 -6.79 19.14
#